data_AF-A0A9J6D4K9-F1
#
_entry.id   AF-A0A9J6D4K9-F1
#
_cell.length_a   1.000
_cell.length_b   1.000
_cell.length_c   1.000
_cell.angle_alpha   90.00
_cell.angle_beta   90.00
_cell.angle_gamma   90.00
#
_symmetry.space_group_name_H-M   'P 1'
#
loop_
_entity.id
_entity.type
_entity.pdbx_description
1 polymer ?
#
loop_
_entity_poly.entity_id
_entity_poly.type
_entity_poly.pdbx_seq_one_letter_code
_entity_poly.pdbx_strand_id
1 'polypeptide(L)'
;MKVMELLVHVNKRLKSRPQVQLPVEALLTHYAASAGGQQQSSFFVNFALVYLRMGFPRLPSCQQVELLPRLMECLTLNKQHQDE
;
A
#
# COMPACT_ATOMS: atom_id res chain seq x y z
N MET A 1 8.13 16.15 -14.67
CA MET A 1 8.20 14.91 -13.87
C MET A 1 7.35 13.83 -14.52
N LYS A 2 7.92 12.97 -15.37
CA LYS A 2 7.17 11.97 -16.17
C LYS A 2 6.44 10.91 -15.33
N VAL A 3 6.95 10.62 -14.13
CA VAL A 3 6.34 9.65 -13.20
C VAL A 3 4.97 10.11 -12.73
N MET A 4 4.80 11.39 -12.36
CA MET A 4 3.50 11.89 -11.89
C MET A 4 2.43 11.82 -12.98
N GLU A 5 2.80 12.17 -14.21
CA GLU A 5 1.92 12.08 -15.38
C GLU A 5 1.50 10.63 -15.66
N LEU A 6 2.44 9.68 -15.57
CA LEU A 6 2.13 8.27 -15.69
C LEU A 6 1.16 7.80 -14.59
N LEU A 7 1.37 8.22 -13.34
CA LEU A 7 0.47 7.88 -12.24
C LEU A 7 -0.94 8.42 -12.43
N VAL A 8 -1.12 9.59 -13.06
CA VAL A 8 -2.45 10.11 -13.41
C VAL A 8 -3.18 9.14 -14.34
N HIS A 9 -2.49 8.62 -15.36
CA HIS A 9 -3.08 7.66 -16.30
C HIS A 9 -3.36 6.30 -15.67
N VAL A 10 -2.45 5.80 -14.82
CA VAL A 10 -2.66 4.56 -14.05
C VAL A 10 -3.88 4.70 -13.15
N ASN A 11 -3.98 5.79 -12.38
CA ASN A 11 -5.12 6.06 -11.51
C ASN A 11 -6.43 6.14 -12.28
N LYS A 12 -6.45 6.85 -13.42
CA LYS A 12 -7.65 6.93 -14.27
C LYS A 12 -8.12 5.54 -14.71
N ARG A 13 -7.19 4.67 -15.11
CA ARG A 13 -7.51 3.32 -15.56
C ARG A 13 -8.00 2.42 -14.43
N LEU A 14 -7.34 2.44 -13.28
CA LEU A 14 -7.72 1.64 -12.12
C LEU A 14 -9.09 2.05 -11.56
N LYS A 15 -9.44 3.34 -11.60
CA LYS A 15 -10.77 3.83 -11.21
C LYS A 15 -11.86 3.35 -12.17
N SER A 16 -11.58 3.35 -13.47
CA SER A 16 -12.54 2.88 -14.50
C SER A 16 -12.73 1.35 -14.51
N ARG A 17 -11.82 0.59 -13.89
CA ARG A 17 -11.80 -0.88 -13.93
C ARG A 17 -11.66 -1.44 -12.51
N PRO A 18 -12.77 -1.54 -11.75
CA PRO A 18 -12.73 -1.96 -10.34
C PRO A 18 -12.27 -3.41 -10.15
N GLN A 19 -12.45 -4.27 -11.16
CA GLN A 19 -12.03 -5.68 -11.12
C GLN A 19 -10.53 -5.90 -11.33
N VAL A 20 -9.78 -4.89 -11.78
CA VAL A 20 -8.33 -5.01 -11.96
C VAL A 20 -7.70 -5.17 -10.57
N GLN A 21 -7.02 -6.30 -10.38
CA GLN A 21 -6.26 -6.57 -9.16
C GLN A 21 -5.00 -5.72 -9.11
N LEU A 22 -4.64 -5.32 -7.90
CA LEU A 22 -3.37 -4.66 -7.61
C LEU A 22 -2.46 -5.65 -6.87
N PRO A 23 -1.14 -5.48 -6.95
CA PRO A 23 -0.19 -6.37 -6.28
C PRO A 23 -0.14 -6.05 -4.77
N VAL A 24 -1.21 -6.38 -4.03
CA VAL A 24 -1.40 -6.00 -2.62
C VAL A 24 -0.28 -6.53 -1.73
N GLU A 25 0.15 -7.77 -1.91
CA GLU A 25 1.24 -8.36 -1.11
C GLU A 25 2.57 -7.64 -1.31
N ALA A 26 2.90 -7.25 -2.55
CA ALA A 26 4.10 -6.49 -2.84
C ALA A 26 4.02 -5.08 -2.23
N LEU A 27 2.88 -4.40 -2.39
CA LEU A 27 2.64 -3.09 -1.78
C LEU A 27 2.73 -3.15 -0.26
N LEU A 28 2.19 -4.20 0.36
CA LEU A 28 2.24 -4.43 1.81
C LEU A 28 3.67 -4.72 2.28
N THR A 29 4.43 -5.52 1.52
CA THR A 29 5.85 -5.79 1.81
C THR A 29 6.67 -4.50 1.80
N HIS A 30 6.47 -3.64 0.81
CA HIS A 30 7.14 -2.35 0.74
C HIS A 30 6.71 -1.41 1.87
N TYR A 31 5.41 -1.35 2.18
CA TYR A 31 4.90 -0.55 3.28
C TYR A 31 5.46 -1.01 4.64
N ALA A 32 5.49 -2.32 4.90
CA ALA A 32 6.05 -2.90 6.13
C ALA A 32 7.54 -2.58 6.30
N ALA A 33 8.32 -2.68 5.22
CA ALA A 33 9.75 -2.33 5.24
C ALA A 33 10.00 -0.88 5.65
N SER A 34 9.10 0.04 5.28
CA SER A 34 9.19 1.45 5.69
C SER A 34 8.87 1.69 7.17
N ALA A 35 8.06 0.82 7.80
CA ALA A 35 7.74 0.92 9.22
C ALA A 35 8.89 0.41 10.12
N GLY A 36 9.75 -0.48 9.59
CA GLY A 36 10.87 -1.11 10.30
C GLY A 36 12.14 -0.27 10.47
N GLY A 37 12.05 1.07 10.38
CA GLY A 37 13.20 1.97 10.58
C GLY A 37 14.12 2.12 9.36
N GLN A 38 13.75 1.58 8.19
CA GLN A 38 14.48 1.89 6.95
C GLN A 38 14.02 3.24 6.39
N GLN A 39 14.97 4.18 6.24
CA GLN A 39 14.76 5.47 5.59
C GLN A 39 14.28 5.27 4.14
N GLN A 40 12.97 5.31 3.92
CA GLN A 40 12.36 5.20 2.60
C GLN A 40 11.71 6.53 2.23
N SER A 41 11.83 6.94 0.96
CA SER A 41 11.25 8.20 0.50
C SER A 41 9.76 8.25 0.82
N SER A 42 9.28 9.34 1.43
CA SER A 42 7.86 9.55 1.73
C SER A 42 6.98 9.41 0.48
N PHE A 43 7.54 9.68 -0.71
CA PHE A 43 6.87 9.41 -1.98
C PHE A 43 6.49 7.94 -2.14
N PHE A 44 7.40 7.02 -1.81
CA PHE A 44 7.20 5.59 -1.97
C PHE A 44 6.21 5.03 -0.93
N VAL A 45 6.29 5.52 0.31
CA VAL A 45 5.35 5.17 1.38
C VAL A 45 3.92 5.62 1.02
N ASN A 46 3.77 6.88 0.57
CA ASN A 46 2.49 7.41 0.15
C ASN A 46 1.94 6.70 -1.09
N PHE A 47 2.81 6.34 -2.04
CA PHE A 47 2.44 5.50 -3.17
C PHE A 47 1.89 4.15 -2.69
N ALA A 48 2.63 3.42 -1.86
CA ALA A 48 2.20 2.12 -1.35
C ALA A 48 0.86 2.22 -0.62
N LEU A 49 0.67 3.22 0.25
CA LEU A 49 -0.57 3.42 0.99
C LEU A 49 -1.78 3.69 0.09
N VAL A 50 -1.64 4.55 -0.93
CA VAL A 50 -2.71 4.86 -1.89
C VAL A 50 -3.15 3.61 -2.64
N TYR A 51 -2.20 2.82 -3.15
CA TYR A 51 -2.50 1.62 -3.92
C TYR A 51 -2.93 0.44 -3.03
N LEU A 52 -2.50 0.38 -1.76
CA LEU A 52 -3.05 -0.55 -0.77
C LEU A 52 -4.52 -0.26 -0.50
N ARG A 53 -4.90 1.00 -0.25
CA ARG A 53 -6.29 1.40 -0.05
C ARG A 53 -7.18 1.09 -1.25
N MET A 54 -6.65 1.21 -2.47
CA MET A 54 -7.38 0.87 -3.68
C MET A 54 -7.43 -0.64 -3.96
N GLY A 55 -6.36 -1.37 -3.62
CA GLY A 55 -6.18 -2.78 -3.97
C GLY A 55 -6.78 -3.75 -2.97
N PHE A 56 -6.65 -3.48 -1.66
CA PHE A 56 -7.09 -4.38 -0.61
C PHE A 56 -8.59 -4.72 -0.70
N PRO A 57 -9.51 -3.76 -0.94
CA PRO A 57 -10.93 -4.06 -1.09
C PRO A 57 -11.28 -4.88 -2.34
N ARG A 58 -10.36 -4.98 -3.32
CA ARG A 58 -10.57 -5.73 -4.57
C ARG A 58 -10.21 -7.20 -4.44
N LEU A 59 -9.46 -7.57 -3.39
CA LEU A 59 -9.10 -8.96 -3.13
C LEU A 59 -10.35 -9.79 -2.77
N PRO A 60 -10.35 -11.09 -3.08
CA PRO A 60 -11.32 -12.01 -2.50
C PRO A 60 -11.30 -11.95 -0.97
N SER A 61 -12.45 -12.12 -0.31
CA SER A 61 -12.56 -12.02 1.15
C SER A 61 -11.60 -12.97 1.89
N CYS A 62 -11.35 -14.17 1.37
CA CYS A 62 -10.38 -15.11 1.96
C CYS A 62 -8.97 -14.52 2.02
N GLN A 63 -8.52 -13.91 0.93
CA GLN A 63 -7.19 -13.28 0.86
C GLN A 63 -7.09 -12.03 1.74
N GLN A 64 -8.19 -11.27 1.89
CA GLN A 64 -8.21 -10.15 2.84
C GLN A 64 -7.98 -10.62 4.28
N VAL A 65 -8.62 -11.74 4.66
CA VAL A 65 -8.46 -12.34 6.00
C VAL A 65 -7.04 -12.88 6.19
N GLU A 66 -6.49 -13.56 5.19
CA GLU A 66 -5.11 -14.09 5.22
C GLU A 66 -4.06 -12.99 5.40
N LEU A 67 -4.28 -11.80 4.81
CA LEU A 67 -3.35 -10.68 4.89
C LEU A 67 -3.54 -9.79 6.12
N LEU A 68 -4.60 -10.01 6.90
CA LEU A 68 -4.92 -9.19 8.07
C LEU A 68 -3.80 -9.16 9.12
N PRO A 69 -3.18 -10.30 9.52
CA PRO A 69 -2.10 -10.29 10.52
C PRO A 69 -0.91 -9.43 10.09
N ARG A 70 -0.52 -9.53 8.81
CA ARG A 70 0.59 -8.79 8.23
C ARG A 70 0.31 -7.28 8.17
N LEU A 71 -0.96 -6.91 7.97
CA LEU A 71 -1.38 -5.51 8.04
C LEU A 71 -1.36 -4.97 9.48
N MET A 72 -1.72 -5.80 10.47
CA MET A 72 -1.66 -5.45 11.89
C MET A 72 -0.23 -5.23 12.39
N GLU A 73 0.73 -6.03 11.93
CA GLU A 73 2.16 -5.81 12.20
C GLU A 73 2.59 -4.41 11.73
N CYS A 74 2.10 -3.96 10.58
CA CYS A 74 2.41 -2.62 10.09
C CYS A 74 1.77 -1.49 10.91
N LEU A 75 0.83 -1.75 11.84
CA LEU A 75 0.22 -0.71 12.68
C LEU A 75 0.94 -0.54 14.02
N THR A 76 1.53 -1.63 14.55
CA THR A 76 2.25 -1.60 15.83
C THR A 76 3.58 -0.87 15.71
N LEU A 77 4.28 -0.98 14.57
CA LEU A 77 5.53 -0.25 14.31
C LEU A 77 5.34 1.27 14.21
N ASN A 78 4.15 1.75 13.81
CA ASN A 78 3.90 3.18 13.63
C ASN A 78 3.75 3.92 14.97
N LYS A 79 3.37 3.20 16.04
CA LYS A 79 3.28 3.78 17.38
C LYS A 79 4.66 4.02 18.01
N GLN A 80 5.64 3.17 17.70
CA GLN A 80 6.99 3.31 18.28
C GLN A 80 7.78 4.52 17.78
N HIS A 81 7.33 5.19 16.70
CA HIS A 81 7.93 6.44 16.19
C HIS A 81 7.12 7.70 16.55
N GLN A 82 6.03 7.59 17.32
CA GLN A 82 5.21 8.75 17.74
C GLN A 82 5.43 9.16 19.21
N ASP A 83 6.28 8.44 19.95
CA ASP A 83 6.62 8.71 21.37
C ASP A 83 7.99 9.40 21.56
N GLU A 84 8.49 10.13 20.56
CA GLU A 84 9.66 11.05 20.68
C GLU A 84 9.33 12.49 20.27
#